data_AF-A0A955RAN8-F1
#
_entry.id   AF-A0A955RAN8-F1
#
_cell.length_a   1.000
_cell.length_b   1.000
_cell.length_c   1.000
_cell.angle_alpha   90.00
_cell.angle_beta   90.00
_cell.angle_gamma   90.00
#
_symmetry.space_group_name_H-M   'P 1'
#
loop_
_entity.id
_entity.type
_entity.pdbx_description
1 polymer ?
#
loop_
_entity_poly.entity_id
_entity_poly.type
_entity_poly.pdbx_seq_one_letter_code
_entity_poly.pdbx_strand_id
1 'polypeptide(L)'
;MFLMLATTALAAPTLAEQAAAAMTDGDATTALGLYRKLVRAEPDNGKAWYGLAGAAHALERWKESEEAWGHAAQLDVRPAISAYNRGCALARLGKTDEALAFVEEGVGYGVLSPEQLENDPDLASLQGDPRLAALIERADTLTHPCSHDDAYRAVDFWVGSWDVTGPEGKRIGHNTITSEAGGCVLRELWSDAMGSYGTSLTWLSPDDHRWHQTWVDDHGRVSQFVGDVDDAGQLVMEARSTKADGTELHLRGTWTPATDGTVHQVFASEQPDGSWWPVFDGTYSPVSDPTASR
;
A
#
# COMPACT_ATOMS: atom_id res chain seq x y z
N MET A 1 54.80 -33.94 -15.73
CA MET A 1 53.93 -32.75 -15.82
C MET A 1 53.23 -32.61 -14.47
N PHE A 2 53.80 -31.82 -13.57
CA PHE A 2 53.24 -31.60 -12.22
C PHE A 2 52.29 -30.40 -12.31
N LEU A 3 50.99 -30.64 -12.14
CA LEU A 3 49.97 -29.61 -12.08
C LEU A 3 49.95 -29.08 -10.63
N MET A 4 50.52 -27.90 -10.38
CA MET A 4 50.33 -27.20 -9.11
C MET A 4 48.89 -26.68 -9.05
N LEU A 5 48.07 -27.29 -8.19
CA LEU A 5 46.80 -26.71 -7.75
C LEU A 5 47.12 -25.51 -6.86
N ALA A 6 46.92 -24.30 -7.38
CA ALA A 6 46.95 -23.08 -6.58
C ALA A 6 45.72 -23.08 -5.67
N THR A 7 45.89 -23.44 -4.39
CA THR A 7 44.90 -23.16 -3.35
C THR A 7 44.91 -21.67 -3.08
N THR A 8 43.93 -20.95 -3.62
CA THR A 8 43.63 -19.58 -3.20
C THR A 8 43.16 -19.61 -1.75
N ALA A 9 44.01 -19.19 -0.83
CA ALA A 9 43.61 -18.95 0.56
C ALA A 9 42.62 -17.77 0.57
N LEU A 10 41.43 -17.98 1.14
CA LEU A 10 40.51 -16.88 1.44
C LEU A 10 41.19 -15.93 2.42
N ALA A 11 41.13 -14.63 2.13
CA ALA A 11 41.61 -13.61 3.06
C ALA A 11 40.86 -13.73 4.39
N ALA A 12 41.54 -13.46 5.51
CA ALA A 12 40.90 -13.43 6.82
C ALA A 12 39.78 -12.37 6.83
N PRO A 13 38.64 -12.64 7.48
CA PRO A 13 37.53 -11.70 7.51
C PRO A 13 37.96 -10.39 8.17
N THR A 14 37.55 -9.28 7.56
CA THR A 14 37.73 -7.94 8.10
C THR A 14 37.03 -7.78 9.44
N LEU A 15 37.41 -6.75 10.19
CA LEU A 15 36.76 -6.44 11.47
C LEU A 15 35.26 -6.16 11.30
N ALA A 16 34.87 -5.54 10.18
CA ALA A 16 33.47 -5.30 9.82
C ALA A 16 32.71 -6.60 9.53
N GLU A 17 33.30 -7.52 8.78
CA GLU A 17 32.70 -8.84 8.51
C GLU A 17 32.54 -9.66 9.80
N GLN A 18 33.53 -9.63 10.69
CA GLN A 18 33.43 -10.29 12.00
C GLN A 18 32.33 -9.68 12.87
N ALA A 19 32.20 -8.34 12.90
CA ALA A 19 31.17 -7.65 13.67
C ALA A 19 29.76 -7.95 13.13
N ALA A 20 29.59 -7.95 11.82
CA ALA A 20 28.34 -8.30 11.16
C ALA A 20 27.97 -9.77 11.40
N ALA A 21 28.93 -10.69 11.27
CA ALA A 21 28.72 -12.12 11.56
C ALA A 21 28.28 -12.34 13.01
N ALA A 22 28.95 -11.70 13.98
CA ALA A 22 28.56 -11.79 15.39
C ALA A 22 27.11 -11.29 15.64
N MET A 23 26.66 -10.24 14.93
CA MET A 23 25.25 -9.81 15.00
C MET A 23 24.30 -10.85 14.42
N THR A 24 24.64 -11.43 13.26
CA THR A 24 23.82 -12.48 12.63
C THR A 24 23.72 -13.74 13.51
N ASP A 25 24.79 -14.07 14.22
CA ASP A 25 24.84 -15.21 15.15
C ASP A 25 24.13 -14.93 16.50
N GLY A 26 23.62 -13.71 16.70
CA GLY A 26 22.98 -13.28 17.96
C GLY A 26 23.96 -12.96 19.09
N ASP A 27 25.27 -12.98 18.85
CA ASP A 27 26.29 -12.57 19.80
C ASP A 27 26.48 -11.05 19.78
N ALA A 28 25.47 -10.34 20.29
CA ALA A 28 25.48 -8.89 20.40
C ALA A 28 26.64 -8.38 21.26
N THR A 29 27.15 -9.18 22.21
CA THR A 29 28.29 -8.80 23.07
C THR A 29 29.59 -8.70 22.27
N THR A 30 29.89 -9.73 21.47
CA THR A 30 31.06 -9.69 20.59
C THR A 30 30.90 -8.60 19.54
N ALA A 31 29.73 -8.50 18.90
CA ALA A 31 29.45 -7.47 17.90
C ALA A 31 29.66 -6.06 18.45
N LEU A 32 29.11 -5.74 19.63
CA LEU A 32 29.29 -4.46 20.30
C LEU A 32 30.79 -4.13 20.48
N GLY A 33 31.59 -5.10 20.93
CA GLY A 33 33.03 -4.93 21.11
C GLY A 33 33.77 -4.63 19.79
N LEU A 34 33.39 -5.30 18.70
CA LEU A 34 33.99 -5.10 17.39
C LEU A 34 33.56 -3.78 16.75
N TYR A 35 32.27 -3.43 16.81
CA TYR A 35 31.78 -2.14 16.30
C TYR A 35 32.38 -0.95 17.06
N ARG A 36 32.59 -1.05 18.37
CA ARG A 36 33.32 -0.03 19.14
C ARG A 36 34.77 0.18 18.70
N LYS A 37 35.42 -0.87 18.20
CA LYS A 37 36.77 -0.75 17.63
C LYS A 37 36.70 -0.10 16.25
N LEU A 38 35.71 -0.48 15.44
CA LEU A 38 35.47 0.08 14.11
C LEU A 38 35.23 1.58 14.18
N VAL A 39 34.25 2.05 14.96
CA VAL A 39 33.93 3.49 15.03
C VAL A 39 35.06 4.36 15.60
N ARG A 40 36.00 3.77 16.35
CA ARG A 40 37.21 4.48 16.81
C ARG A 40 38.27 4.59 15.71
N ALA A 41 38.41 3.56 14.89
CA ALA A 41 39.36 3.55 13.78
C ALA A 41 38.83 4.37 12.59
N GLU A 42 37.53 4.32 12.38
CA GLU A 42 36.82 4.90 11.23
C GLU A 42 35.58 5.67 11.74
N PRO A 43 35.76 6.86 12.32
CA PRO A 43 34.65 7.64 12.91
C PRO A 43 33.61 8.10 11.88
N ASP A 44 33.98 8.16 10.59
CA ASP A 44 33.05 8.53 9.51
C ASP A 44 32.35 7.31 8.88
N ASN A 45 32.59 6.10 9.41
CA ASN A 45 31.94 4.89 8.93
C ASN A 45 30.52 4.76 9.52
N GLY A 46 29.54 5.35 8.83
CA GLY A 46 28.15 5.33 9.29
C GLY A 46 27.57 3.91 9.44
N LYS A 47 28.00 2.93 8.64
CA LYS A 47 27.57 1.54 8.78
C LYS A 47 28.08 0.91 10.08
N ALA A 48 29.30 1.26 10.50
CA ALA A 48 29.83 0.84 11.80
C ALA A 48 29.06 1.47 12.96
N TRP A 49 28.66 2.74 12.85
CA TRP A 49 27.77 3.39 13.84
C TRP A 49 26.39 2.74 13.89
N TYR A 50 25.80 2.43 12.74
CA TYR A 50 24.53 1.70 12.65
C TYR A 50 24.62 0.33 13.35
N GLY A 51 25.69 -0.42 13.06
CA GLY A 51 25.95 -1.72 13.71
C GLY A 51 26.19 -1.60 15.21
N LEU A 52 26.94 -0.58 15.65
CA LEU A 52 27.15 -0.27 17.05
C LEU A 52 25.81 0.00 17.76
N ALA A 53 24.97 0.81 17.15
CA ALA A 53 23.69 1.20 17.71
C ALA A 53 22.77 -0.01 17.89
N GLY A 54 22.68 -0.89 16.89
CA GLY A 54 21.92 -2.14 16.98
C GLY A 54 22.45 -3.10 18.03
N ALA A 55 23.77 -3.29 18.11
CA ALA A 55 24.40 -4.15 19.12
C ALA A 55 24.20 -3.59 20.55
N ALA A 56 24.33 -2.28 20.73
CA ALA A 56 24.08 -1.60 21.99
C ALA A 56 22.61 -1.70 22.40
N HIS A 57 21.70 -1.57 21.43
CA HIS A 57 20.26 -1.69 21.63
C HIS A 57 19.87 -3.10 22.10
N ALA A 58 20.36 -4.14 21.43
CA ALA A 58 20.12 -5.54 21.80
C ALA A 58 20.63 -5.92 23.20
N LEU A 59 21.60 -5.17 23.73
CA LEU A 59 22.15 -5.34 25.07
C LEU A 59 21.56 -4.37 26.10
N GLU A 60 20.48 -3.67 25.74
CA GLU A 60 19.79 -2.69 26.58
C GLU A 60 20.68 -1.51 27.03
N ARG A 61 21.69 -1.19 26.23
CA ARG A 61 22.64 -0.10 26.51
C ARG A 61 22.11 1.18 25.87
N TRP A 62 20.94 1.60 26.33
CA TRP A 62 20.08 2.61 25.68
C TRP A 62 20.79 3.92 25.37
N LYS A 63 21.60 4.44 26.30
CA LYS A 63 22.36 5.68 26.08
C LYS A 63 23.35 5.56 24.91
N GLU A 64 24.09 4.46 24.83
CA GLU A 64 25.04 4.27 23.73
C GLU A 64 24.33 3.93 22.42
N SER A 65 23.19 3.24 22.50
CA SER A 65 22.32 3.00 21.35
C SER A 65 21.81 4.32 20.77
N GLU A 66 21.29 5.22 21.60
CA GLU A 66 20.80 6.55 21.22
C GLU A 66 21.88 7.39 20.54
N GLU A 67 23.06 7.50 21.15
CA GLU A 67 24.21 8.24 20.60
C GLU A 67 24.65 7.66 19.24
N ALA A 68 24.76 6.33 19.14
CA ALA A 68 25.19 5.66 17.93
C ALA A 68 24.15 5.73 16.80
N TRP A 69 22.85 5.67 17.11
CA TRP A 69 21.78 5.91 16.12
C TRP A 69 21.81 7.34 15.61
N GLY A 70 22.06 8.32 16.49
CA GLY A 70 22.26 9.71 16.10
C GLY A 70 23.43 9.89 15.13
N HIS A 71 24.58 9.26 15.40
CA HIS A 71 25.72 9.29 14.49
C HIS A 71 25.44 8.60 13.15
N ALA A 72 24.76 7.46 13.15
CA ALA A 72 24.38 6.77 11.91
C ALA A 72 23.48 7.66 11.03
N ALA A 73 22.50 8.33 11.63
CA ALA A 73 21.62 9.27 10.93
C ALA A 73 22.39 10.49 10.37
N GLN A 74 23.31 11.07 11.15
CA GLN A 74 24.17 12.19 10.70
C GLN A 74 25.07 11.83 9.52
N LEU A 75 25.46 10.56 9.42
CA LEU A 75 26.26 10.00 8.32
C LEU A 75 25.39 9.42 7.19
N ASP A 76 24.11 9.80 7.13
CA ASP A 76 23.14 9.44 6.09
C ASP A 76 22.91 7.92 5.93
N VAL A 77 23.11 7.15 7.00
CA VAL A 77 22.83 5.71 6.99
C VAL A 77 21.40 5.49 7.43
N ARG A 78 20.50 5.34 6.45
CA ARG A 78 19.06 5.10 6.67
C ARG A 78 18.47 6.12 7.65
N PRO A 79 18.57 7.43 7.36
CA PRO A 79 18.32 8.50 8.32
C PRO A 79 16.97 8.38 9.04
N ALA A 80 15.88 8.12 8.31
CA ALA A 80 14.55 7.94 8.91
C ALA A 80 14.46 6.76 9.89
N ILE A 81 15.06 5.61 9.55
CA ILE A 81 15.07 4.42 10.41
C ILE A 81 15.99 4.61 11.62
N SER A 82 17.16 5.23 11.42
CA SER A 82 18.06 5.53 12.53
C SER A 82 17.49 6.59 13.47
N ALA A 83 16.78 7.60 12.95
CA ALA A 83 16.05 8.58 13.76
C ALA A 83 14.95 7.91 14.60
N TYR A 84 14.14 7.04 13.99
CA TYR A 84 13.12 6.27 14.73
C TYR A 84 13.73 5.42 15.85
N ASN A 85 14.76 4.62 15.55
CA ASN A 85 15.40 3.76 16.55
C ASN A 85 16.10 4.55 17.66
N ARG A 86 16.55 5.78 17.36
CA ARG A 86 17.01 6.73 18.37
C ARG A 86 15.85 7.13 19.30
N GLY A 87 14.68 7.43 18.74
CA GLY A 87 13.42 7.62 19.47
C GLY A 87 13.08 6.46 20.39
N CYS A 88 13.18 5.22 19.90
CA CYS A 88 12.99 4.01 20.71
C CYS A 88 13.98 3.94 21.90
N ALA A 89 15.26 4.19 21.66
CA ALA A 89 16.26 4.24 22.74
C ALA A 89 15.97 5.36 23.76
N LEU A 90 15.46 6.52 23.31
CA LEU A 90 15.04 7.62 24.18
C LEU A 90 13.80 7.27 25.02
N ALA A 91 12.83 6.55 24.44
CA ALA A 91 11.66 6.04 25.16
C ALA A 91 12.07 5.07 26.28
N ARG A 92 13.04 4.19 26.02
CA ARG A 92 13.65 3.29 27.04
C ARG A 92 14.43 4.03 28.11
N LEU A 93 14.95 5.23 27.81
CA LEU A 93 15.59 6.13 28.78
C LEU A 93 14.58 6.99 29.58
N GLY A 94 13.29 6.90 29.28
CA GLY A 94 12.25 7.74 29.92
C GLY A 94 12.25 9.20 29.42
N LYS A 95 12.91 9.48 28.30
CA LYS A 95 12.96 10.81 27.68
C LYS A 95 11.78 10.99 26.72
N THR A 96 10.58 11.01 27.29
CA THR A 96 9.29 10.99 26.56
C THR A 96 9.18 12.04 25.46
N ASP A 97 9.48 13.31 25.74
CA ASP A 97 9.32 14.39 24.75
C ASP A 97 10.30 14.26 23.58
N GLU A 98 11.55 13.90 23.85
CA GLU A 98 12.56 13.67 22.81
C GLU A 98 12.19 12.44 21.96
N ALA A 99 11.70 11.36 22.59
CA ALA A 99 11.27 10.16 21.89
C ALA A 99 10.12 10.44 20.91
N LEU A 100 9.08 11.13 21.37
CA LEU A 100 7.91 11.48 20.54
C LEU A 100 8.27 12.37 19.36
N ALA A 101 9.23 13.28 19.51
CA ALA A 101 9.70 14.10 18.39
C ALA A 101 10.32 13.24 17.27
N PHE A 102 11.10 12.20 17.62
CA PHE A 102 11.66 11.28 16.62
C PHE A 102 10.61 10.34 16.03
N VAL A 103 9.63 9.90 16.82
CA VAL A 103 8.49 9.10 16.30
C VAL A 103 7.69 9.94 15.30
N GLU A 104 7.39 11.20 15.63
CA GLU A 104 6.70 12.12 14.73
C GLU A 104 7.43 12.32 13.40
N GLU A 105 8.76 12.49 13.46
CA GLU A 105 9.59 12.60 12.27
C GLU A 105 9.50 11.32 11.41
N GLY A 106 9.59 10.14 12.05
CA GLY A 106 9.47 8.84 11.38
C GLY A 106 8.11 8.62 10.70
N VAL A 107 7.02 9.03 11.35
CA VAL A 107 5.67 9.05 10.75
C VAL A 107 5.63 9.97 9.54
N GLY A 108 6.25 11.14 9.63
CA GLY A 108 6.34 12.10 8.52
C GLY A 108 7.04 11.56 7.26
N TYR A 109 8.01 10.65 7.40
CA TYR A 109 8.65 9.97 6.28
C TYR A 109 7.83 8.82 5.68
N GLY A 110 6.72 8.42 6.31
CA GLY A 110 5.90 7.29 5.87
C GLY A 110 6.60 5.93 6.00
N VAL A 111 7.59 5.81 6.90
CA VAL A 111 8.34 4.55 7.10
C VAL A 111 7.83 3.72 8.27
N LEU A 112 6.83 4.21 9.01
CA LEU A 112 6.25 3.59 10.19
C LEU A 112 4.78 3.27 9.94
N SER A 113 4.37 2.05 10.24
CA SER A 113 2.96 1.64 10.21
C SER A 113 2.31 1.86 11.58
N PRO A 114 0.98 2.03 11.65
CA PRO A 114 0.27 2.11 12.92
C PRO A 114 0.53 0.87 13.79
N GLU A 115 0.52 -0.33 13.22
CA GLU A 115 0.74 -1.58 13.97
C GLU A 115 2.14 -1.65 14.56
N GLN A 116 3.15 -1.12 13.85
CA GLN A 116 4.50 -1.04 14.39
C GLN A 116 4.51 -0.14 15.63
N LEU A 117 3.90 1.04 15.58
CA LEU A 117 3.88 1.98 16.70
C LEU A 117 3.09 1.45 17.92
N GLU A 118 1.99 0.74 17.68
CA GLU A 118 1.17 0.12 18.72
C GLU A 118 1.89 -1.02 19.45
N ASN A 119 2.67 -1.82 18.70
CA ASN A 119 3.23 -3.07 19.20
C ASN A 119 4.73 -2.99 19.49
N ASP A 120 5.40 -1.87 19.22
CA ASP A 120 6.82 -1.72 19.51
C ASP A 120 7.06 -1.72 21.04
N PRO A 121 7.76 -2.74 21.58
CA PRO A 121 8.03 -2.83 23.01
C PRO A 121 8.88 -1.66 23.53
N ASP A 122 9.64 -0.96 22.68
CA ASP A 122 10.40 0.20 23.10
C ASP A 122 9.54 1.43 23.37
N LEU A 123 8.37 1.48 22.74
CA LEU A 123 7.39 2.54 22.94
C LEU A 123 6.39 2.19 24.05
N ALA A 124 6.56 1.07 24.76
CA ALA A 124 5.64 0.64 25.82
C ALA A 124 5.42 1.71 26.91
N SER A 125 6.45 2.51 27.22
CA SER A 125 6.35 3.63 28.17
C SER A 125 5.49 4.80 27.65
N LEU A 126 5.21 4.84 26.35
CA LEU A 126 4.49 5.90 25.66
C LEU A 126 3.04 5.52 25.28
N GLN A 127 2.63 4.26 25.42
CA GLN A 127 1.30 3.78 24.98
C GLN A 127 0.11 4.47 25.69
N GLY A 128 0.33 5.11 26.83
CA GLY A 128 -0.68 5.92 27.52
C GLY A 128 -0.64 7.42 27.20
N ASP A 129 0.34 7.87 26.41
CA ASP A 129 0.48 9.28 26.04
C ASP A 129 -0.42 9.60 24.83
N PRO A 130 -1.34 10.58 24.93
CA PRO A 130 -2.25 10.92 23.83
C PRO A 130 -1.52 11.39 22.57
N ARG A 131 -0.26 11.86 22.68
CA ARG A 131 0.55 12.24 21.53
C ARG A 131 0.96 11.03 20.70
N LEU A 132 1.27 9.89 21.32
CA LEU A 132 1.56 8.66 20.56
C LEU A 132 0.31 8.17 19.83
N ALA A 133 -0.86 8.20 20.49
CA ALA A 133 -2.13 7.83 19.86
C ALA A 133 -2.43 8.69 18.61
N ALA A 134 -2.20 10.01 18.69
CA ALA A 134 -2.35 10.90 17.54
C ALA A 134 -1.35 10.57 16.40
N LEU A 135 -0.12 10.15 16.74
CA LEU A 135 0.87 9.73 15.75
C LEU A 135 0.52 8.39 15.09
N ILE A 136 -0.10 7.46 15.84
CA ILE A 136 -0.63 6.20 15.30
C ILE A 136 -1.73 6.48 14.29
N GLU A 137 -2.72 7.32 14.62
CA GLU A 137 -3.79 7.67 13.66
C GLU A 137 -3.25 8.41 12.42
N ARG A 138 -2.25 9.28 12.62
CA ARG A 138 -1.58 9.94 11.50
C ARG A 138 -0.83 8.93 10.62
N ALA A 139 -0.15 7.95 11.21
CA ALA A 139 0.53 6.89 10.46
C ALA A 139 -0.50 6.08 9.66
N ASP A 140 -1.61 5.70 10.28
CA ASP A 140 -2.71 4.98 9.63
C ASP A 140 -3.28 5.74 8.42
N THR A 141 -3.51 7.05 8.58
CA THR A 141 -3.97 7.92 7.48
C THR A 141 -2.98 7.94 6.31
N LEU A 142 -1.68 7.95 6.60
CA LEU A 142 -0.62 7.98 5.58
C LEU A 142 -0.43 6.63 4.89
N THR A 143 -0.56 5.51 5.60
CA THR A 143 -0.37 4.16 5.05
C THR A 143 -1.63 3.59 4.42
N HIS A 144 -2.80 4.05 4.84
CA HIS A 144 -4.10 3.58 4.38
C HIS A 144 -4.97 4.74 3.87
N PRO A 145 -4.52 5.54 2.88
CA PRO A 145 -5.24 6.73 2.44
C PRO A 145 -6.66 6.45 1.94
N CYS A 146 -6.89 5.29 1.31
CA CYS A 146 -8.18 4.92 0.74
C CYS A 146 -9.27 4.63 1.78
N SER A 147 -8.90 4.35 3.04
CA SER A 147 -9.88 4.19 4.12
C SER A 147 -10.23 5.50 4.82
N HIS A 148 -9.46 6.57 4.58
CA HIS A 148 -9.58 7.86 5.27
C HIS A 148 -10.00 9.02 4.36
N ASP A 149 -9.88 8.86 3.05
CA ASP A 149 -10.31 9.86 2.06
C ASP A 149 -11.60 9.41 1.36
N ASP A 150 -12.69 10.15 1.61
CA ASP A 150 -14.02 9.93 1.05
C ASP A 150 -14.01 9.86 -0.50
N ALA A 151 -13.03 10.48 -1.17
CA ALA A 151 -12.90 10.40 -2.61
C ALA A 151 -12.74 8.94 -3.09
N TYR A 152 -12.04 8.09 -2.34
CA TYR A 152 -11.88 6.66 -2.67
C TYR A 152 -13.15 5.85 -2.43
N ARG A 153 -14.14 6.41 -1.73
CA ARG A 153 -15.43 5.78 -1.40
C ARG A 153 -16.56 6.29 -2.28
N ALA A 154 -16.28 7.21 -3.20
CA ALA A 154 -17.29 7.88 -4.02
C ALA A 154 -18.11 6.94 -4.92
N VAL A 155 -17.60 5.73 -5.20
CA VAL A 155 -18.26 4.72 -6.04
C VAL A 155 -18.72 3.48 -5.26
N ASP A 156 -18.74 3.56 -3.93
CA ASP A 156 -19.17 2.45 -3.05
C ASP A 156 -20.62 2.03 -3.23
N PHE A 157 -21.45 2.89 -3.82
CA PHE A 157 -22.83 2.54 -4.18
C PHE A 157 -22.92 1.30 -5.08
N TRP A 158 -21.82 0.92 -5.74
CA TRP A 158 -21.72 -0.23 -6.63
C TRP A 158 -21.26 -1.52 -5.94
N VAL A 159 -20.72 -1.43 -4.71
CA VAL A 159 -20.21 -2.58 -3.95
C VAL A 159 -21.38 -3.45 -3.51
N GLY A 160 -21.32 -4.75 -3.82
CA GLY A 160 -22.39 -5.69 -3.49
C GLY A 160 -22.53 -6.83 -4.49
N SER A 161 -23.59 -7.62 -4.31
CA SER A 161 -23.98 -8.70 -5.22
C SER A 161 -25.29 -8.33 -5.89
N TRP A 162 -25.38 -8.54 -7.20
CA TRP A 162 -26.40 -7.94 -8.05
C TRP A 162 -27.00 -8.95 -9.03
N ASP A 163 -28.32 -8.98 -9.12
CA ASP A 163 -29.03 -9.55 -10.26
C ASP A 163 -29.27 -8.44 -11.29
N VAL A 164 -28.85 -8.69 -12.53
CA VAL A 164 -28.85 -7.66 -13.57
C VAL A 164 -29.90 -7.95 -14.62
N THR A 165 -30.75 -6.97 -14.88
CA THR A 165 -31.86 -7.06 -15.84
C THR A 165 -31.69 -6.05 -16.97
N GLY A 166 -32.05 -6.43 -18.19
CA GLY A 166 -32.10 -5.50 -19.31
C GLY A 166 -33.39 -4.66 -19.32
N PRO A 167 -33.58 -3.76 -20.30
CA PRO A 167 -34.72 -2.83 -20.36
C PRO A 167 -36.10 -3.49 -20.36
N GLU A 168 -36.20 -4.73 -20.86
CA GLU A 168 -37.45 -5.51 -20.89
C GLU A 168 -37.69 -6.30 -19.58
N GLY A 169 -36.85 -6.10 -18.55
CA GLY A 169 -36.94 -6.78 -17.25
C GLY A 169 -36.43 -8.22 -17.25
N LYS A 170 -35.92 -8.73 -18.38
CA LYS A 170 -35.29 -10.05 -18.45
C LYS A 170 -33.93 -10.02 -17.76
N ARG A 171 -33.65 -11.00 -16.90
CA ARG A 171 -32.32 -11.21 -16.31
C ARG A 171 -31.28 -11.52 -17.39
N ILE A 172 -30.21 -10.73 -17.42
CA ILE A 172 -29.11 -10.84 -18.39
C ILE A 172 -27.79 -11.26 -17.76
N GLY A 173 -27.65 -11.16 -16.44
CA GLY A 173 -26.45 -11.60 -15.75
C GLY A 173 -26.52 -11.48 -14.24
N HIS A 174 -25.40 -11.79 -13.62
CA HIS A 174 -25.12 -11.61 -12.21
C HIS A 174 -23.75 -10.94 -12.07
N ASN A 175 -23.66 -9.98 -11.16
CA ASN A 175 -22.42 -9.27 -10.90
C ASN A 175 -22.12 -9.26 -9.40
N THR A 176 -20.84 -9.37 -9.05
CA THR A 176 -20.37 -9.17 -7.67
C THR A 176 -19.22 -8.18 -7.68
N ILE A 177 -19.32 -7.12 -6.89
CA ILE A 177 -18.30 -6.10 -6.73
C ILE A 177 -17.83 -6.12 -5.28
N THR A 178 -16.53 -6.33 -5.07
CA THR A 178 -15.89 -6.35 -3.76
C THR A 178 -14.89 -5.22 -3.61
N SER A 179 -14.87 -4.59 -2.44
CA SER A 179 -13.79 -3.68 -2.05
C SER A 179 -12.59 -4.49 -1.57
N GLU A 180 -11.44 -4.28 -2.19
CA GLU A 180 -10.18 -4.99 -1.95
C GLU A 180 -9.04 -3.99 -1.68
N ALA A 181 -7.86 -4.49 -1.30
CA ALA A 181 -6.67 -3.68 -1.02
C ALA A 181 -6.93 -2.49 -0.07
N GLY A 182 -7.67 -2.72 1.02
CA GLY A 182 -7.97 -1.68 2.01
C GLY A 182 -8.90 -0.55 1.51
N GLY A 183 -9.67 -0.79 0.45
CA GLY A 183 -10.56 0.21 -0.15
C GLY A 183 -9.98 0.91 -1.38
N CYS A 184 -8.73 0.62 -1.76
CA CYS A 184 -8.11 1.27 -2.92
C CYS A 184 -8.57 0.70 -4.27
N VAL A 185 -9.15 -0.51 -4.30
CA VAL A 185 -9.57 -1.17 -5.53
C VAL A 185 -10.93 -1.83 -5.35
N LEU A 186 -11.83 -1.63 -6.30
CA LEU A 186 -13.01 -2.45 -6.46
C LEU A 186 -12.75 -3.53 -7.51
N ARG A 187 -13.02 -4.79 -7.17
CA ARG A 187 -12.95 -5.91 -8.11
C ARG A 187 -14.35 -6.36 -8.48
N GLU A 188 -14.63 -6.41 -9.77
CA GLU A 188 -15.88 -6.89 -10.33
C GLU A 188 -15.74 -8.33 -10.84
N LEU A 189 -16.78 -9.13 -10.64
CA LEU A 189 -16.94 -10.47 -11.19
C LEU A 189 -18.31 -10.58 -11.87
N TRP A 190 -18.29 -10.55 -13.19
CA TRP A 190 -19.47 -10.62 -14.03
C TRP A 190 -19.68 -12.02 -14.59
N SER A 191 -20.94 -12.45 -14.64
CA SER A 191 -21.39 -13.63 -15.38
C SER A 191 -22.69 -13.33 -16.11
N ASP A 192 -22.75 -13.59 -17.41
CA ASP A 192 -23.97 -13.43 -18.19
C ASP A 192 -24.89 -14.67 -18.10
N ALA A 193 -26.12 -14.54 -18.59
CA ALA A 193 -27.10 -15.64 -18.60
C ALA A 193 -26.74 -16.79 -19.58
N MET A 194 -25.76 -16.61 -20.45
CA MET A 194 -25.32 -17.57 -21.48
C MET A 194 -24.02 -18.30 -21.10
N GLY A 195 -23.40 -17.94 -19.98
CA GLY A 195 -22.20 -18.56 -19.44
C GLY A 195 -20.89 -17.85 -19.79
N SER A 196 -20.93 -16.68 -20.43
CA SER A 196 -19.73 -15.83 -20.59
C SER A 196 -19.45 -15.07 -19.30
N TYR A 197 -18.19 -14.73 -19.06
CA TYR A 197 -17.78 -14.05 -17.84
C TYR A 197 -16.70 -12.99 -18.10
N GLY A 198 -16.59 -12.07 -17.15
CA GLY A 198 -15.61 -10.99 -17.20
C GLY A 198 -15.28 -10.48 -15.80
N THR A 199 -14.24 -9.66 -15.72
CA THR A 199 -13.81 -9.04 -14.47
C THR A 199 -13.29 -7.64 -14.76
N SER A 200 -13.43 -6.75 -13.79
CA SER A 200 -12.74 -5.47 -13.82
C SER A 200 -12.05 -5.16 -12.51
N LEU A 201 -11.05 -4.29 -12.60
CA LEU A 201 -10.48 -3.56 -11.47
C LEU A 201 -10.80 -2.09 -11.67
N THR A 202 -11.40 -1.46 -10.66
CA THR A 202 -11.73 -0.03 -10.63
C THR A 202 -11.03 0.64 -9.46
N TRP A 203 -10.35 1.76 -9.67
CA TRP A 203 -9.60 2.48 -8.63
C TRP A 203 -9.57 3.99 -8.90
N LEU A 204 -9.42 4.78 -7.84
CA LEU A 204 -9.08 6.20 -7.95
C LEU A 204 -7.56 6.32 -8.02
N SER A 205 -7.04 6.89 -9.10
CA SER A 205 -5.60 7.02 -9.33
C SER A 205 -5.04 8.23 -8.59
N PRO A 206 -3.99 8.08 -7.77
CA PRO A 206 -3.36 9.21 -7.06
C PRO A 206 -2.56 10.12 -8.01
N ASP A 207 -2.22 9.67 -9.22
CA ASP A 207 -1.37 10.42 -10.16
C ASP A 207 -2.15 11.49 -10.93
N ASP A 208 -3.39 11.19 -11.33
CA ASP A 208 -4.25 12.09 -12.10
C ASP A 208 -5.55 12.45 -11.39
N HIS A 209 -5.83 11.87 -10.22
CA HIS A 209 -7.03 12.09 -9.41
C HIS A 209 -8.34 11.73 -10.13
N ARG A 210 -8.28 10.72 -11.01
CA ARG A 210 -9.44 10.24 -11.78
C ARG A 210 -9.72 8.79 -11.47
N TRP A 211 -10.94 8.36 -11.69
CA TRP A 211 -11.31 6.95 -11.65
C TRP A 211 -10.78 6.24 -12.89
N HIS A 212 -10.16 5.08 -12.70
CA HIS A 212 -9.69 4.19 -13.75
C HIS A 212 -10.38 2.85 -13.60
N GLN A 213 -10.71 2.22 -14.71
CA GLN A 213 -11.23 0.86 -14.74
C GLN A 213 -10.60 0.08 -15.88
N THR A 214 -10.11 -1.12 -15.61
CA THR A 214 -9.72 -2.07 -16.65
C THR A 214 -10.67 -3.25 -16.61
N TRP A 215 -11.46 -3.40 -17.67
CA TRP A 215 -12.32 -4.57 -17.91
C TRP A 215 -11.61 -5.58 -18.80
N VAL A 216 -11.72 -6.86 -18.45
CA VAL A 216 -11.25 -8.00 -19.22
C VAL A 216 -12.35 -9.06 -19.29
N ASP A 217 -12.64 -9.56 -20.50
CA ASP A 217 -13.55 -10.69 -20.68
C ASP A 217 -12.85 -11.99 -21.10
N ASP A 218 -13.62 -13.06 -21.11
CA ASP A 218 -13.22 -14.42 -21.52
C ASP A 218 -12.94 -14.59 -23.02
N HIS A 219 -13.10 -13.52 -23.81
CA HIS A 219 -12.73 -13.47 -25.23
C HIS A 219 -11.41 -12.73 -25.48
N GLY A 220 -10.73 -12.32 -24.39
CA GLY A 220 -9.45 -11.60 -24.46
C GLY A 220 -9.58 -10.14 -24.84
N ARG A 221 -10.78 -9.56 -24.78
CA ARG A 221 -10.99 -8.12 -25.01
C ARG A 221 -10.66 -7.37 -23.73
N VAL A 222 -9.96 -6.25 -23.88
CA VAL A 222 -9.59 -5.36 -22.78
C VAL A 222 -10.12 -3.96 -23.09
N SER A 223 -10.80 -3.35 -22.12
CA SER A 223 -11.24 -1.96 -22.20
C SER A 223 -10.73 -1.18 -20.99
N GLN A 224 -10.06 -0.06 -21.24
CA GLN A 224 -9.48 0.79 -20.20
C GLN A 224 -10.23 2.11 -20.18
N PHE A 225 -11.01 2.31 -19.12
CA PHE A 225 -11.84 3.48 -18.92
C PHE A 225 -11.15 4.45 -17.96
N VAL A 226 -11.30 5.74 -18.22
CA VAL A 226 -10.92 6.82 -17.30
C VAL A 226 -12.07 7.81 -17.19
N GLY A 227 -12.38 8.24 -15.98
CA GLY A 227 -13.57 9.04 -15.73
C GLY A 227 -13.62 9.63 -14.34
N ASP A 228 -14.75 10.25 -14.02
CA ASP A 228 -14.96 11.02 -12.81
C ASP A 228 -16.39 10.82 -12.30
N VAL A 229 -16.61 11.11 -11.02
CA VAL A 229 -17.95 11.17 -10.45
C VAL A 229 -18.47 12.60 -10.64
N ASP A 230 -19.65 12.75 -11.24
CA ASP A 230 -20.25 14.07 -11.47
C ASP A 230 -20.99 14.62 -10.24
N ASP A 231 -21.50 15.85 -10.35
CA ASP A 231 -22.25 16.53 -9.27
C ASP A 231 -23.54 15.80 -8.87
N ALA A 232 -24.04 14.89 -9.71
CA ALA A 232 -25.21 14.07 -9.44
C ALA A 232 -24.86 12.73 -8.77
N GLY A 233 -23.56 12.45 -8.54
CA GLY A 233 -23.07 11.20 -7.98
C GLY A 233 -22.98 10.07 -9.00
N GLN A 234 -23.04 10.37 -10.30
CA GLN A 234 -22.89 9.38 -11.36
C GLN A 234 -21.41 9.22 -11.71
N LEU A 235 -20.93 7.99 -11.77
CA LEU A 235 -19.62 7.71 -12.35
C LEU A 235 -19.75 7.73 -13.88
N VAL A 236 -18.98 8.57 -14.55
CA VAL A 236 -18.95 8.64 -16.02
C VAL A 236 -17.51 8.43 -16.47
N MET A 237 -17.29 7.39 -17.27
CA MET A 237 -15.95 7.03 -17.75
C MET A 237 -15.94 6.78 -19.25
N GLU A 238 -14.82 7.09 -19.89
CA GLU A 238 -14.63 6.88 -21.32
C GLU A 238 -13.44 5.98 -21.59
N ALA A 239 -13.56 5.12 -22.60
CA ALA A 239 -12.49 4.25 -23.07
C ALA A 239 -12.32 4.43 -24.58
N ARG A 240 -11.07 4.46 -25.03
CA ARG A 240 -10.71 4.40 -26.45
C ARG A 240 -9.97 3.10 -26.70
N SER A 241 -10.42 2.34 -27.70
CA SER A 241 -9.75 1.13 -28.17
C SER A 241 -9.70 1.10 -29.70
N THR A 242 -8.88 0.22 -30.25
CA THR A 242 -8.79 0.00 -31.70
C THR A 242 -9.34 -1.37 -32.04
N LYS A 243 -10.34 -1.43 -32.93
CA LYS A 243 -10.91 -2.68 -33.42
C LYS A 243 -9.93 -3.42 -34.33
N ALA A 244 -10.21 -4.69 -34.61
CA ALA A 244 -9.37 -5.53 -35.48
C ALA A 244 -9.21 -5.00 -36.91
N ASP A 245 -10.17 -4.19 -37.39
CA ASP A 245 -10.13 -3.53 -38.70
C ASP A 245 -9.37 -2.19 -38.69
N GLY A 246 -8.80 -1.80 -37.54
CA GLY A 246 -8.07 -0.55 -37.36
C GLY A 246 -8.95 0.66 -37.05
N THR A 247 -10.28 0.50 -36.97
CA THR A 247 -11.18 1.61 -36.59
C THR A 247 -11.11 1.88 -35.09
N GLU A 248 -11.18 3.16 -34.71
CA GLU A 248 -11.27 3.56 -33.32
C GLU A 248 -12.68 3.27 -32.78
N LEU A 249 -12.75 2.70 -31.58
CA LEU A 249 -13.96 2.52 -30.81
C LEU A 249 -13.87 3.43 -29.59
N HIS A 250 -14.81 4.36 -29.49
CA HIS A 250 -14.98 5.22 -28.33
C HIS A 250 -16.21 4.76 -27.55
N LEU A 251 -15.99 4.39 -26.29
CA LEU A 251 -17.01 3.91 -25.37
C LEU A 251 -17.17 4.91 -24.22
N ARG A 252 -18.42 5.07 -23.76
CA ARG A 252 -18.75 5.77 -22.53
C ARG A 252 -19.55 4.82 -21.63
N GLY A 253 -19.05 4.59 -20.43
CA GLY A 253 -19.77 3.94 -19.35
C GLY A 253 -20.36 4.98 -18.41
N THR A 254 -21.58 4.75 -17.96
CA THR A 254 -22.26 5.56 -16.94
C THR A 254 -22.87 4.66 -15.89
N TRP A 255 -22.54 4.89 -14.62
CA TRP A 255 -23.13 4.18 -13.48
C TRP A 255 -23.90 5.19 -12.64
N THR A 256 -25.22 5.01 -12.57
CA THR A 256 -26.14 5.91 -11.90
C THR A 256 -26.74 5.21 -10.67
N PRO A 257 -26.40 5.63 -9.44
CA PRO A 257 -27.07 5.12 -8.25
C PRO A 257 -28.51 5.64 -8.18
N ALA A 258 -29.45 4.79 -7.77
CA ALA A 258 -30.83 5.14 -7.52
C ALA A 258 -31.15 5.14 -6.01
N THR A 259 -32.22 5.84 -5.62
CA THR A 259 -32.62 5.97 -4.21
C THR A 259 -33.14 4.69 -3.58
N ASP A 260 -33.53 3.69 -4.38
CA ASP A 260 -33.98 2.37 -3.93
C ASP A 260 -32.83 1.36 -3.76
N GLY A 261 -31.58 1.82 -3.93
CA GLY A 261 -30.39 0.99 -3.83
C GLY A 261 -30.05 0.23 -5.11
N THR A 262 -30.80 0.41 -6.20
CA THR A 262 -30.40 -0.10 -7.51
C THR A 262 -29.32 0.77 -8.15
N VAL A 263 -28.57 0.19 -9.09
CA VAL A 263 -27.62 0.93 -9.94
C VAL A 263 -28.00 0.72 -11.40
N HIS A 264 -28.12 1.79 -12.16
CA HIS A 264 -28.32 1.73 -13.61
C HIS A 264 -27.00 1.92 -14.32
N GLN A 265 -26.60 0.96 -15.13
CA GLN A 265 -25.37 1.01 -15.91
C GLN A 265 -25.69 1.03 -17.39
N VAL A 266 -25.11 2.01 -18.10
CA VAL A 266 -25.20 2.12 -19.55
C VAL A 266 -23.79 2.19 -20.13
N PHE A 267 -23.50 1.34 -21.10
CA PHE A 267 -22.37 1.56 -22.00
C PHE A 267 -22.92 2.00 -23.36
N ALA A 268 -22.37 3.10 -23.88
CA ALA A 268 -22.69 3.60 -25.21
C ALA A 268 -21.43 3.68 -26.07
N SER A 269 -21.60 3.54 -27.39
CA SER A 269 -20.54 3.74 -28.38
C SER A 269 -20.81 4.97 -29.23
N GLU A 270 -19.78 5.76 -29.48
CA GLU A 270 -19.85 6.92 -30.37
C GLU A 270 -19.97 6.46 -31.83
N GLN A 271 -20.94 7.03 -32.55
CA GLN A 271 -21.18 6.78 -33.97
C GLN A 271 -20.44 7.82 -34.83
N PRO A 272 -20.26 7.56 -36.15
CA PRO A 272 -19.57 8.49 -37.04
C PRO A 272 -20.22 9.89 -37.16
N ASP A 273 -21.50 10.02 -36.82
CA ASP A 273 -22.24 11.29 -36.80
C ASP A 273 -22.14 12.03 -35.45
N GLY A 274 -21.37 11.50 -34.49
CA GLY A 274 -21.18 12.04 -33.15
C GLY A 274 -22.30 11.66 -32.15
N SER A 275 -23.30 10.88 -32.58
CA SER A 275 -24.34 10.38 -31.68
C SER A 275 -23.83 9.22 -30.83
N TRP A 276 -24.39 9.05 -29.63
CA TRP A 276 -24.04 7.95 -28.71
C TRP A 276 -25.17 6.92 -28.70
N TRP A 277 -24.84 5.66 -28.95
CA TRP A 277 -25.81 4.57 -29.02
C TRP A 277 -25.52 3.52 -27.95
N PRO A 278 -26.52 3.09 -27.17
CA PRO A 278 -26.32 2.10 -26.12
C PRO A 278 -25.90 0.75 -26.73
N VAL A 279 -24.83 0.19 -26.20
CA VAL A 279 -24.35 -1.18 -26.48
C VAL A 279 -24.61 -2.11 -25.30
N PHE A 280 -24.85 -1.55 -24.11
CA PHE A 280 -25.32 -2.25 -22.91
C PHE A 280 -26.21 -1.31 -22.09
N ASP A 281 -27.28 -1.85 -21.53
CA ASP A 281 -28.22 -1.16 -20.65
C ASP A 281 -28.70 -2.18 -19.61
N GLY A 282 -28.30 -1.99 -18.36
CA GLY A 282 -28.52 -2.93 -17.27
C GLY A 282 -28.95 -2.25 -15.98
N THR A 283 -30.02 -2.76 -15.38
CA THR A 283 -30.43 -2.41 -14.02
C THR A 283 -29.94 -3.47 -13.05
N TYR A 284 -29.09 -3.05 -12.12
CA TYR A 284 -28.48 -3.85 -11.07
C TYR A 284 -29.38 -3.77 -9.83
N SER A 285 -30.05 -4.89 -9.53
CA SER A 285 -30.87 -5.03 -8.33
C SER A 285 -30.10 -5.78 -7.25
N PRO A 286 -30.00 -5.25 -6.03
CA PRO A 286 -29.21 -5.88 -4.98
C PRO A 286 -29.81 -7.24 -4.64
N VAL A 287 -28.96 -8.26 -4.60
CA VAL A 287 -29.34 -9.58 -4.09
C VAL A 287 -29.30 -9.50 -2.58
N SER A 288 -30.46 -9.58 -1.92
CA SER A 288 -30.52 -9.74 -0.48
C SER A 288 -29.95 -11.10 -0.11
N ASP A 289 -28.70 -11.15 0.32
CA ASP A 289 -28.11 -12.37 0.87
C ASP A 289 -28.54 -12.51 2.34
N PRO A 290 -29.31 -13.56 2.74
CA PRO A 290 -29.63 -13.84 4.14
C PRO A 290 -28.39 -14.21 4.98
N THR A 291 -27.21 -14.33 4.37
CA THR A 291 -25.98 -14.77 5.02
C THR A 291 -24.85 -13.74 5.05
N ALA A 292 -25.03 -12.56 4.45
CA ALA A 292 -24.04 -11.47 4.46
C ALA A 292 -24.12 -10.59 5.73
N SER A 293 -24.28 -11.22 6.90
CA SER A 293 -23.99 -10.60 8.19
C SER A 293 -22.99 -11.48 8.93
N ARG A 294 -21.70 -11.17 8.77
CA ARG A 294 -20.62 -11.24 9.78
C ARG A 294 -19.27 -10.91 9.16
#